data_AF-A0A5J4TP55-F1
#
_entry.id   AF-A0A5J4TP55-F1
#
_cell.length_a   1.000
_cell.length_b   1.000
_cell.length_c   1.000
_cell.angle_alpha   90.00
_cell.angle_beta   90.00
_cell.angle_gamma   90.00
#
_symmetry.space_group_name_H-M   'P 1'
#
loop_
_entity.id
_entity.type
_entity.pdbx_description
1 polymer ?
#
loop_
_entity_poly.entity_id
_entity_poly.type
_entity_poly.pdbx_seq_one_letter_code
_entity_poly.pdbx_strand_id
1 'polypeptide(L)'
;MASTASTTQIVSNNETFTIGQYNGFEIVVREKDGFINATKLVQIINEREHTNKQIKKIVQSIINHVRGTYVHKELLNIVCMKACVNYLHQVTKIMDKINETVIAEHDADKTQAIADQFHIVINTVTDTLSDRITDLNQQVRQLVPRAVPNGKERTYILIVEEVNEDEQLEEQQEDQITIRIRRINRKDIRPAKIERYRRESLLFVDNLPIAMT
;
A
#
# COMPACT_ATOMS: atom_id res chain seq x y z
N MET A 1 26.72 -6.88 -9.00
CA MET A 1 27.61 -7.95 -9.47
C MET A 1 27.49 -9.11 -8.50
N ALA A 2 27.11 -10.30 -8.95
CA ALA A 2 27.02 -11.47 -8.09
C ALA A 2 28.46 -11.94 -7.77
N SER A 3 28.87 -11.90 -6.49
CA SER A 3 30.11 -12.56 -6.11
C SER A 3 29.86 -14.06 -6.14
N THR A 4 30.46 -14.75 -7.11
CA THR A 4 30.57 -16.21 -7.06
C THR A 4 31.42 -16.55 -5.84
N ALA A 5 30.78 -17.05 -4.78
CA ALA A 5 31.48 -17.51 -3.59
C ALA A 5 32.37 -18.70 -3.98
N SER A 6 33.68 -18.47 -3.98
CA SER A 6 34.67 -19.54 -4.19
C SER A 6 34.66 -20.45 -2.96
N THR A 7 34.31 -21.72 -3.16
CA THR A 7 34.37 -22.75 -2.12
C THR A 7 35.43 -23.79 -2.46
N THR A 8 36.20 -24.21 -1.47
CA THR A 8 37.22 -25.26 -1.59
C THR A 8 36.84 -26.44 -0.70
N GLN A 9 36.87 -27.64 -1.27
CA GLN A 9 36.69 -28.88 -0.50
C GLN A 9 38.04 -29.47 -0.10
N ILE A 10 38.06 -30.11 1.05
CA ILE A 10 39.24 -30.73 1.64
C ILE A 10 38.84 -31.99 2.38
N VAL A 11 39.80 -32.91 2.52
CA VAL A 11 39.62 -34.13 3.30
C VAL A 11 40.68 -34.16 4.40
N SER A 12 40.25 -34.38 5.64
CA SER A 12 41.13 -34.50 6.80
C SER A 12 40.55 -35.49 7.79
N ASN A 13 41.36 -36.43 8.29
CA ASN A 13 40.93 -37.47 9.23
C ASN A 13 39.70 -38.27 8.75
N ASN A 14 39.64 -38.58 7.45
CA ASN A 14 38.51 -39.24 6.79
C ASN A 14 37.18 -38.45 6.85
N GLU A 15 37.21 -37.18 7.22
CA GLU A 15 36.08 -36.25 7.14
C GLU A 15 36.29 -35.27 5.98
N THR A 16 35.20 -34.91 5.30
CA THR A 16 35.21 -33.88 4.25
C THR A 16 34.73 -32.55 4.83
N PHE A 17 35.34 -31.46 4.42
CA PHE A 17 34.95 -30.11 4.82
C PHE A 17 34.87 -29.20 3.60
N THR A 18 33.92 -28.27 3.64
CA THR A 18 33.82 -27.16 2.70
C THR A 18 34.29 -25.88 3.37
N ILE A 19 35.22 -25.19 2.72
CA ILE A 19 35.68 -23.87 3.11
C ILE A 19 35.09 -22.85 2.14
N GLY A 20 34.38 -21.86 2.65
CA GLY A 20 33.96 -20.69 1.88
C GLY A 20 34.51 -19.41 2.48
N GLN A 21 34.48 -18.33 1.70
CA GLN A 21 34.69 -16.99 2.24
C GLN A 21 33.45 -16.12 2.05
N TYR A 22 33.07 -15.42 3.11
CA TYR A 22 31.96 -14.48 3.10
C TYR A 22 32.35 -13.21 3.86
N ASN A 23 32.33 -12.05 3.21
CA ASN A 23 32.71 -10.76 3.79
C ASN A 23 34.07 -10.80 4.55
N GLY A 24 35.03 -11.52 3.96
CA GLY A 24 36.37 -11.74 4.52
C GLY A 24 36.42 -12.66 5.74
N PHE A 25 35.33 -13.34 6.09
CA PHE A 25 35.32 -14.43 7.05
C PHE A 25 35.51 -15.74 6.33
N GLU A 26 36.54 -16.49 6.70
CA GLU A 26 36.67 -17.88 6.31
C GLU A 26 35.71 -18.74 7.15
N ILE A 27 34.79 -19.42 6.47
CA ILE A 27 33.79 -20.28 7.08
C ILE A 27 34.14 -21.72 6.71
N VAL A 28 34.37 -22.56 7.72
CA VAL A 28 34.63 -23.99 7.54
C VAL A 28 33.42 -24.78 8.03
N VAL A 29 32.81 -25.53 7.11
CA VAL A 29 31.67 -26.42 7.36
C VAL A 29 32.14 -27.85 7.25
N ARG A 30 31.78 -28.70 8.21
CA ARG A 30 32.01 -30.14 8.14
C ARG A 30 30.84 -30.81 7.42
N GLU A 31 31.11 -31.54 6.35
CA GLU A 31 30.06 -32.10 5.48
C GLU A 31 29.19 -33.15 6.18
N LYS A 32 29.77 -33.93 7.11
CA LYS A 32 29.06 -35.06 7.74
C LYS A 32 27.82 -34.65 8.52
N ASP A 33 27.85 -33.47 9.14
CA ASP A 33 26.81 -32.99 10.07
C ASP A 33 26.42 -31.52 9.85
N GLY A 34 27.10 -30.82 8.92
CA GLY A 34 26.86 -29.40 8.66
C GLY A 34 27.33 -28.48 9.78
N PHE A 35 28.14 -28.96 10.73
CA PHE A 35 28.61 -28.12 11.83
C PHE A 35 29.68 -27.15 11.35
N ILE A 36 29.72 -25.98 11.98
CA ILE A 36 30.60 -24.87 11.59
C ILE A 36 31.73 -24.73 12.60
N ASN A 37 32.96 -24.52 12.10
CA ASN A 37 34.13 -24.28 12.95
C ASN A 37 34.05 -22.90 13.62
N ALA A 38 33.58 -22.87 14.87
CA ALA A 38 33.47 -21.65 15.66
C ALA A 38 34.82 -21.07 16.07
N THR A 39 35.85 -21.91 16.23
CA THR A 39 37.19 -21.44 16.62
C THR A 39 37.76 -20.49 15.58
N LYS A 40 37.65 -20.83 14.29
CA LYS A 40 38.11 -19.95 13.22
C LYS A 40 37.36 -18.63 13.17
N LEU A 41 36.03 -18.68 13.33
CA LEU A 41 35.22 -17.47 13.37
C LEU A 41 35.65 -16.55 14.51
N VAL A 42 35.83 -17.08 15.72
CA VAL A 42 36.28 -16.28 16.88
C VAL A 42 37.70 -15.73 16.68
N GLN A 43 38.59 -16.47 16.01
CA GLN A 43 39.94 -15.96 15.67
C GLN A 43 39.86 -14.74 14.75
N ILE A 44 39.08 -14.82 13.66
CA ILE A 44 38.92 -13.69 12.74
C ILE A 44 38.25 -12.50 13.45
N ILE A 45 37.25 -12.77 14.31
CA ILE A 45 36.63 -11.72 15.13
C ILE A 45 37.65 -11.06 16.05
N ASN A 46 38.47 -11.85 16.75
CA ASN A 46 39.50 -11.33 17.65
C ASN A 46 40.48 -10.42 16.91
N GLU A 47 40.92 -10.81 15.71
CA GLU A 47 41.79 -10.01 14.85
C GLU A 47 41.16 -8.66 14.48
N ARG A 48 39.88 -8.68 14.07
CA ARG A 48 39.15 -7.48 13.64
C ARG A 48 38.78 -6.55 14.79
N GLU A 49 38.41 -7.11 15.94
CA GLU A 49 37.95 -6.37 17.12
C GLU A 49 39.09 -6.07 18.10
N HIS A 50 40.31 -6.49 17.80
CA HIS A 50 41.47 -6.40 18.68
C HIS A 50 41.21 -7.00 20.08
N THR A 51 40.60 -8.18 20.12
CA THR A 51 40.32 -8.92 21.36
C THR A 51 41.03 -10.29 21.38
N ASN A 52 41.00 -11.00 22.52
CA ASN A 52 41.59 -12.33 22.66
C ASN A 52 40.62 -13.30 23.34
N LYS A 53 39.40 -13.39 22.82
CA LYS A 53 38.38 -14.29 23.34
C LYS A 53 38.68 -15.71 22.88
N GLN A 54 38.54 -16.68 23.79
CA GLN A 54 38.81 -18.08 23.46
C GLN A 54 37.58 -18.94 23.77
N ILE A 55 37.30 -19.89 22.88
CA ILE A 55 36.33 -20.94 23.14
C ILE A 55 37.03 -21.96 24.04
N LYS A 56 36.58 -22.11 25.29
CA LYS A 56 37.09 -23.16 26.19
C LYS A 56 36.90 -24.52 25.51
N LYS A 57 38.00 -25.19 25.19
CA LYS A 57 38.02 -26.50 24.54
C LYS A 57 37.76 -27.63 25.53
N ILE A 58 37.10 -28.69 25.05
CA ILE A 58 37.03 -30.00 25.72
C ILE A 58 37.99 -31.01 25.06
N VAL A 59 38.50 -30.76 23.85
CA VAL A 59 39.31 -31.75 23.10
C VAL A 59 40.70 -31.23 22.69
N GLN A 60 41.70 -32.09 22.93
CA GLN A 60 43.13 -31.90 22.69
C GLN A 60 43.51 -31.78 21.20
N SER A 61 44.75 -31.34 21.01
CA SER A 61 45.35 -30.78 19.81
C SER A 61 45.53 -31.71 18.59
N ILE A 62 44.80 -31.49 17.47
CA ILE A 62 45.16 -31.98 16.12
C ILE A 62 45.77 -30.83 15.28
N ILE A 63 46.96 -30.99 14.71
CA ILE A 63 47.67 -29.95 13.93
C ILE A 63 47.18 -29.93 12.47
N ASN A 64 45.89 -29.62 12.24
CA ASN A 64 45.35 -29.49 10.88
C ASN A 64 44.60 -28.16 10.73
N HIS A 65 44.53 -27.64 9.51
CA HIS A 65 43.93 -26.33 9.23
C HIS A 65 42.41 -26.29 9.48
N VAL A 66 41.73 -27.43 9.68
CA VAL A 66 40.30 -27.55 10.04
C VAL A 66 40.07 -27.70 11.54
N ARG A 67 41.12 -27.69 12.35
CA ARG A 67 41.02 -27.89 13.78
C ARG A 67 40.20 -26.78 14.44
N GLY A 68 39.29 -27.15 15.34
CA GLY A 68 38.50 -26.20 16.10
C GLY A 68 37.35 -26.86 16.84
N THR A 69 36.62 -26.06 17.60
CA THR A 69 35.32 -26.46 18.15
C THR A 69 34.26 -26.25 17.07
N TYR A 70 33.52 -27.30 16.78
CA TYR A 70 32.43 -27.29 15.81
C TYR A 70 31.11 -27.11 16.53
N VAL A 71 30.28 -26.19 16.05
CA VAL A 71 28.97 -25.87 16.63
C VAL A 71 27.87 -26.01 15.59
N HIS A 72 26.66 -26.35 16.06
CA HIS A 72 25.48 -26.35 15.21
C HIS A 72 25.18 -24.93 14.70
N LYS A 73 24.70 -24.81 13.46
CA LYS A 73 24.46 -23.53 12.77
C LYS A 73 23.53 -22.58 13.54
N GLU A 74 22.54 -23.12 14.26
CA GLU A 74 21.59 -22.31 15.05
C GLU A 74 22.25 -21.68 16.30
N LEU A 75 23.34 -22.27 16.79
CA LEU A 75 24.08 -21.73 17.94
C LEU A 75 25.12 -20.69 17.54
N LEU A 76 25.31 -20.46 16.23
CA LEU A 76 26.35 -19.56 15.72
C LEU A 76 26.13 -18.12 16.18
N ASN A 77 24.90 -17.64 16.11
CA ASN A 77 24.54 -16.29 16.55
C ASN A 77 24.90 -16.09 18.02
N ILE A 78 24.67 -17.10 18.86
CA ILE A 78 25.04 -17.05 20.29
C ILE A 78 26.55 -16.92 20.44
N VAL A 79 27.33 -17.72 19.70
CA VAL A 79 28.79 -17.63 19.73
C VAL A 79 29.26 -16.25 19.28
N CYS A 80 28.74 -15.73 18.17
CA CYS A 80 29.09 -14.41 17.64
C CYS A 80 28.72 -13.28 18.60
N MET A 81 27.55 -13.32 19.25
CA MET A 81 27.16 -12.34 20.28
C MET A 81 28.12 -12.33 21.47
N LYS A 82 28.56 -13.50 21.96
CA LYS A 82 29.59 -13.57 23.02
C LYS A 82 30.95 -13.03 22.54
N ALA A 83 31.30 -13.31 21.28
CA ALA A 83 32.60 -12.95 20.70
C ALA A 83 32.69 -11.47 20.27
N CYS A 84 31.60 -10.85 19.83
CA CYS A 84 31.60 -9.54 19.20
C CYS A 84 30.36 -8.73 19.58
N VAL A 85 30.55 -7.59 20.26
CA VAL A 85 29.45 -6.68 20.60
C VAL A 85 28.97 -5.93 19.36
N ASN A 86 29.87 -5.62 18.42
CA ASN A 86 29.51 -4.99 17.15
C ASN A 86 28.59 -5.86 16.29
N TYR A 87 28.78 -7.19 16.31
CA TYR A 87 27.85 -8.13 15.69
C TYR A 87 26.46 -8.02 16.30
N LEU A 88 26.35 -7.97 17.63
CA LEU A 88 25.07 -7.80 18.32
C LEU A 88 24.36 -6.51 17.86
N HIS A 89 25.07 -5.38 17.85
CA HIS A 89 24.52 -4.09 17.40
C HIS A 89 24.03 -4.13 15.95
N GLN A 90 24.80 -4.75 15.05
CA GLN A 90 24.40 -4.88 13.65
C GLN A 90 23.16 -5.76 13.47
N VAL A 91 23.10 -6.89 14.17
CA VAL A 91 21.92 -7.78 14.12
C VAL A 91 20.68 -7.07 14.66
N THR A 92 20.80 -6.34 15.77
CA THR A 92 19.69 -5.54 16.32
C THR A 92 19.17 -4.54 15.29
N LYS A 93 20.06 -3.75 14.68
CA LYS A 93 19.68 -2.79 13.62
C LYS A 93 18.96 -3.44 12.44
N ILE A 94 19.43 -4.61 12.01
CA ILE A 94 18.80 -5.34 10.90
C ILE A 94 17.41 -5.82 11.33
N MET A 95 17.28 -6.35 12.54
CA MET A 95 16.01 -6.85 13.07
C MET A 95 14.99 -5.71 13.22
N ASP A 96 15.41 -4.57 13.76
CA ASP A 96 14.57 -3.37 13.87
C ASP A 96 14.09 -2.91 12.49
N LYS A 97 15.00 -2.83 11.50
CA LYS A 97 14.67 -2.41 10.15
C LYS A 97 13.71 -3.38 9.43
N ILE A 98 13.87 -4.68 9.64
CA ILE A 98 12.95 -5.69 9.09
C ILE A 98 11.56 -5.50 9.72
N ASN A 99 11.50 -5.32 11.04
CA ASN A 99 10.24 -5.12 11.75
C ASN A 99 9.52 -3.85 11.27
N GLU A 100 10.25 -2.73 11.11
CA GLU A 100 9.71 -1.49 10.55
C GLU A 100 9.15 -1.69 9.13
N THR A 101 9.90 -2.42 8.28
CA THR A 101 9.48 -2.69 6.89
C THR A 101 8.23 -3.55 6.83
N VAL A 102 8.17 -4.63 7.62
CA VAL A 102 7.02 -5.55 7.67
C VAL A 102 5.75 -4.84 8.14
N ILE A 103 5.87 -3.96 9.16
CA ILE A 103 4.73 -3.16 9.63
C ILE A 103 4.24 -2.23 8.52
N ALA A 104 5.15 -1.52 7.84
CA ALA A 104 4.80 -0.60 6.77
C ALA A 104 4.13 -1.32 5.57
N GLU A 105 4.65 -2.47 5.15
CA GLU A 105 4.06 -3.27 4.06
C GLU A 105 2.65 -3.74 4.40
N HIS A 106 2.45 -4.28 5.61
CA HIS A 106 1.14 -4.74 6.05
C HIS A 106 0.10 -3.61 6.15
N ASP A 107 0.51 -2.42 6.60
CA ASP A 107 -0.39 -1.25 6.66
C ASP A 107 -0.71 -0.69 5.26
N ALA A 108 0.25 -0.76 4.32
CA ALA A 108 0.02 -0.43 2.91
C ALA A 108 -0.97 -1.41 2.26
N ASP A 109 -0.82 -2.72 2.49
CA ASP A 109 -1.73 -3.76 1.97
C ASP A 109 -3.18 -3.56 2.45
N LYS A 110 -3.36 -3.24 3.75
CA LYS A 110 -4.69 -2.90 4.29
C LYS A 110 -5.29 -1.67 3.60
N THR A 111 -4.46 -0.65 3.40
CA THR A 111 -4.90 0.60 2.74
C THR A 111 -5.30 0.33 1.29
N GLN A 112 -4.53 -0.49 0.57
CA GLN A 112 -4.84 -0.88 -0.80
C GLN A 112 -6.13 -1.70 -0.89
N ALA A 113 -6.33 -2.67 0.02
CA ALA A 113 -7.55 -3.46 0.06
C ALA A 113 -8.81 -2.62 0.30
N ILE A 114 -8.72 -1.60 1.17
CA ILE A 114 -9.80 -0.64 1.40
C ILE A 114 -10.07 0.18 0.13
N ALA A 115 -9.03 0.68 -0.53
CA ALA A 115 -9.17 1.44 -1.78
C ALA A 115 -9.83 0.61 -2.90
N ASP A 116 -9.43 -0.66 -3.05
CA ASP A 116 -10.01 -1.58 -4.03
C ASP A 116 -11.50 -1.81 -3.77
N GLN A 117 -11.90 -1.96 -2.50
CA GLN A 117 -13.32 -2.06 -2.12
C GLN A 117 -14.10 -0.80 -2.49
N PHE A 118 -13.56 0.39 -2.21
CA PHE A 118 -14.20 1.64 -2.61
C PHE A 118 -14.36 1.73 -4.14
N HIS A 119 -13.33 1.38 -4.90
CA HIS A 119 -13.40 1.37 -6.36
C HIS A 119 -14.46 0.40 -6.89
N ILE A 120 -14.57 -0.80 -6.32
CA ILE A 120 -15.60 -1.78 -6.69
C ILE A 120 -17.00 -1.21 -6.45
N VAL A 121 -17.23 -0.62 -5.28
CA VAL A 121 -18.54 -0.04 -4.92
C VAL A 121 -18.88 1.13 -5.86
N ILE A 122 -17.94 2.05 -6.08
CA ILE A 122 -18.14 3.21 -6.97
C ILE A 122 -18.45 2.75 -8.38
N ASN A 123 -17.70 1.80 -8.94
CA ASN A 123 -17.94 1.29 -10.28
C ASN A 123 -19.31 0.62 -10.37
N THR A 124 -19.67 -0.23 -9.40
CA THR A 124 -20.98 -0.90 -9.37
C THR A 124 -22.13 0.09 -9.32
N VAL A 125 -22.04 1.12 -8.47
CA VAL A 125 -23.06 2.17 -8.36
C VAL A 125 -23.12 2.99 -9.66
N THR A 126 -21.98 3.36 -10.23
CA THR A 126 -21.88 4.12 -11.48
C THR A 126 -22.51 3.37 -12.64
N ASP A 127 -22.21 2.08 -12.79
CA ASP A 127 -22.75 1.22 -13.83
C ASP A 127 -24.27 1.07 -13.65
N THR A 128 -24.73 0.76 -12.44
CA THR A 128 -26.16 0.60 -12.12
C THR A 128 -26.96 1.87 -12.42
N LEU A 129 -26.42 3.04 -12.05
CA LEU A 129 -27.06 4.32 -12.33
C LEU A 129 -27.03 4.66 -13.82
N SER A 130 -25.95 4.35 -14.52
CA SER A 130 -25.81 4.58 -15.96
C SER A 130 -26.80 3.74 -16.76
N ASP A 131 -26.98 2.47 -16.39
CA ASP A 131 -27.98 1.58 -17.00
C ASP A 131 -29.39 2.12 -16.79
N ARG A 132 -29.72 2.55 -15.56
CA ARG A 132 -31.03 3.13 -15.24
C ARG A 132 -31.29 4.45 -15.98
N ILE A 133 -30.28 5.32 -16.11
CA ILE A 133 -30.37 6.55 -16.91
C ILE A 133 -30.61 6.21 -18.38
N THR A 134 -29.94 5.19 -18.90
CA THR A 134 -30.10 4.76 -20.30
C THR A 134 -31.52 4.26 -20.55
N ASP A 135 -32.06 3.43 -19.66
CA ASP A 135 -33.45 2.96 -19.73
C ASP A 135 -34.46 4.11 -19.63
N LEU A 136 -34.30 5.00 -18.64
CA LEU A 136 -35.17 6.18 -18.49
C LEU A 136 -35.13 7.09 -19.72
N ASN A 137 -33.95 7.32 -20.29
CA ASN A 137 -33.80 8.10 -21.51
C ASN A 137 -34.51 7.44 -22.70
N GLN A 138 -34.47 6.11 -22.79
CA GLN A 138 -35.21 5.38 -23.81
C GLN A 138 -36.72 5.51 -23.63
N GLN A 139 -37.23 5.43 -22.39
CA GLN A 139 -38.63 5.67 -22.08
C GLN A 139 -39.06 7.11 -22.44
N VAL A 140 -38.25 8.11 -22.08
CA VAL A 140 -38.54 9.52 -22.41
C VAL A 140 -38.61 9.77 -23.91
N ARG A 141 -37.74 9.13 -24.71
CA ARG A 141 -37.78 9.24 -26.18
C ARG A 141 -39.06 8.67 -26.80
N GLN A 142 -39.74 7.74 -26.12
CA GLN A 142 -41.00 7.16 -26.58
C GLN A 142 -42.21 8.04 -26.23
N LEU A 143 -42.05 9.05 -25.37
CA LEU A 143 -43.15 9.94 -25.01
C LEU A 143 -43.49 10.88 -26.18
N VAL A 144 -44.78 10.97 -26.51
CA VAL A 144 -45.27 11.95 -27.48
C VAL A 144 -45.20 13.35 -26.85
N PRO A 145 -44.56 14.33 -27.52
CA PRO A 145 -44.56 15.71 -27.04
C PRO A 145 -45.99 16.23 -26.88
N ARG A 146 -46.33 16.78 -25.71
CA ARG A 146 -47.61 17.47 -25.52
C ARG A 146 -47.61 18.76 -26.33
N ALA A 147 -48.49 18.86 -27.32
CA ALA A 147 -48.68 20.10 -28.07
C ALA A 147 -49.26 21.19 -27.17
N VAL A 148 -48.71 22.41 -27.26
CA VAL A 148 -49.24 23.58 -26.57
C VAL A 148 -50.31 24.21 -27.46
N PRO A 149 -51.53 24.49 -26.95
CA PRO A 149 -52.54 25.19 -27.74
C PRO A 149 -52.06 26.57 -28.18
N ASN A 150 -52.28 26.90 -29.46
CA ASN A 150 -51.86 28.16 -30.06
C ASN A 150 -52.36 29.37 -29.24
N GLY A 151 -51.47 30.31 -28.94
CA GLY A 151 -51.75 31.50 -28.12
C GLY A 151 -51.72 31.29 -26.60
N LYS A 152 -51.52 30.06 -26.10
CA LYS A 152 -51.28 29.76 -24.67
C LYS A 152 -49.82 29.46 -24.32
N GLU A 153 -48.93 29.60 -25.30
CA GLU A 153 -47.50 29.38 -25.13
C GLU A 153 -46.88 30.40 -24.18
N ARG A 154 -46.14 29.90 -23.18
CA ARG A 154 -45.35 30.73 -22.28
C ARG A 154 -43.89 30.27 -22.32
N THR A 155 -42.99 31.24 -22.31
CA THR A 155 -41.55 31.01 -22.31
C THR A 155 -41.06 30.85 -20.88
N TYR A 156 -40.62 29.64 -20.52
CA TYR A 156 -40.08 29.36 -19.19
C TYR A 156 -38.56 29.16 -19.20
N ILE A 157 -37.96 29.43 -18.06
CA ILE A 157 -36.58 29.06 -17.72
C ILE A 157 -36.66 27.91 -16.70
N LEU A 158 -35.98 26.80 -16.98
CA LEU A 158 -35.77 25.71 -16.02
C LEU A 158 -34.38 25.86 -15.40
N ILE A 159 -34.35 25.78 -14.08
CA ILE A 159 -33.15 26.01 -13.28
C ILE A 159 -33.01 24.90 -12.26
N VAL A 160 -31.80 24.36 -12.12
CA VAL A 160 -31.40 23.45 -11.05
C VAL A 160 -30.29 24.12 -10.26
N GLU A 161 -30.46 24.25 -8.95
CA GLU A 161 -29.49 24.88 -8.05
C GLU A 161 -29.27 23.99 -6.82
N GLU A 162 -28.02 23.94 -6.35
CA GLU A 162 -27.72 23.35 -5.05
C GLU A 162 -28.10 24.34 -3.95
N VAL A 163 -28.82 23.85 -2.94
CA VAL A 163 -29.21 24.63 -1.78
C VAL A 163 -28.23 24.29 -0.69
N ASN A 164 -27.28 25.19 -0.48
CA ASN A 164 -26.48 25.19 0.73
C ASN A 164 -27.39 25.70 1.85
N GLU A 165 -27.87 24.79 2.70
CA GLU A 165 -28.61 25.17 3.90
C GLU A 165 -27.62 25.75 4.90
N ASP A 166 -27.36 27.05 4.80
CA ASP A 166 -26.61 27.78 5.80
C ASP A 166 -27.44 27.78 7.10
N GLU A 167 -26.98 27.01 8.09
CA GLU A 167 -27.29 27.08 9.52
C GLU A 167 -28.78 27.12 9.91
N GLN A 168 -29.36 25.96 10.24
CA GLN A 168 -30.11 25.66 11.48
C GLN A 168 -31.01 24.44 11.31
N LEU A 169 -30.58 23.28 11.83
CA LEU A 169 -31.27 22.51 12.88
C LEU A 169 -30.48 21.23 13.19
N GLU A 170 -30.57 20.84 14.44
CA GLU A 170 -29.75 19.89 15.18
C GLU A 170 -29.74 18.46 14.62
N GLU A 171 -28.56 17.82 14.67
CA GLU A 171 -28.33 16.38 14.79
C GLU A 171 -29.24 15.44 13.97
N GLN A 172 -29.07 15.39 12.64
CA GLN A 172 -29.07 14.15 11.83
C GLN A 172 -28.90 14.44 10.33
N GLN A 173 -27.86 13.84 9.72
CA GLN A 173 -27.52 13.70 8.28
C GLN A 173 -26.58 14.74 7.65
N GLU A 174 -25.26 14.59 7.90
CA GLU A 174 -24.18 15.34 7.22
C GLU A 174 -23.97 14.98 5.73
N ASP A 175 -24.69 13.99 5.16
CA ASP A 175 -24.41 13.43 3.83
C ASP A 175 -25.44 13.74 2.73
N GLN A 176 -26.38 14.67 2.94
CA GLN A 176 -27.41 14.98 1.93
C GLN A 176 -27.14 16.27 1.18
N ILE A 177 -27.10 16.18 -0.16
CA ILE A 177 -27.10 17.33 -1.05
C ILE A 177 -28.55 17.70 -1.39
N THR A 178 -28.97 18.92 -1.04
CA THR A 178 -30.30 19.43 -1.37
C THR A 178 -30.27 20.13 -2.73
N ILE A 179 -30.95 19.56 -3.73
CA ILE A 179 -31.10 20.15 -5.07
C ILE A 179 -32.48 20.76 -5.22
N ARG A 180 -32.55 22.05 -5.59
CA ARG A 180 -33.79 22.75 -5.89
C ARG A 180 -33.99 22.91 -7.39
N ILE A 181 -35.11 22.40 -7.89
CA ILE A 181 -35.52 22.53 -9.30
C ILE A 181 -36.65 23.54 -9.40
N ARG A 182 -36.50 24.56 -10.23
CA ARG A 182 -37.51 25.60 -10.44
C ARG A 182 -37.79 25.84 -11.90
N ARG A 183 -39.07 26.03 -12.21
CA ARG A 183 -39.55 26.54 -13.50
C ARG A 183 -40.08 27.95 -13.29
N ILE A 184 -39.50 28.93 -13.98
CA ILE A 184 -39.83 30.35 -13.79
C ILE A 184 -40.21 30.97 -15.13
N ASN A 185 -41.30 31.74 -15.14
CA ASN A 185 -41.75 32.45 -16.33
C ASN A 185 -40.74 33.56 -16.68
N ARG A 186 -40.23 33.54 -17.90
CA ARG A 186 -39.18 34.46 -18.36
C ARG A 186 -39.62 35.92 -18.26
N LYS A 187 -40.91 36.21 -18.45
CA LYS A 187 -41.46 37.59 -18.37
C LYS A 187 -41.38 38.18 -16.96
N ASP A 188 -41.34 37.35 -15.94
CA ASP A 188 -41.44 37.76 -14.54
C ASP A 188 -40.05 38.02 -13.92
N ILE A 189 -38.96 37.83 -14.69
CA ILE A 189 -37.58 37.96 -14.23
C ILE A 189 -36.85 39.07 -14.99
N ARG A 190 -36.15 39.94 -14.25
CA ARG A 190 -35.29 40.98 -14.84
C ARG A 190 -34.07 40.36 -15.55
N PRO A 191 -33.60 40.94 -16.67
CA PRO A 191 -32.45 40.41 -17.44
C PRO A 191 -31.20 40.14 -16.59
N ALA A 192 -30.85 41.05 -15.67
CA ALA A 192 -29.69 40.86 -14.79
C ALA A 192 -29.79 39.60 -13.91
N LYS A 193 -31.00 39.22 -13.48
CA LYS A 193 -31.24 38.03 -12.67
C LYS A 193 -31.24 36.76 -13.51
N ILE A 194 -31.62 36.83 -14.78
CA ILE A 194 -31.48 35.72 -15.74
C ILE A 194 -30.00 35.41 -15.97
N GLU A 195 -29.18 36.44 -16.19
CA GLU A 195 -27.73 36.27 -16.40
C GLU A 195 -27.05 35.69 -15.16
N ARG A 196 -27.51 36.07 -13.97
CA ARG A 196 -27.05 35.46 -12.72
C ARG A 196 -27.33 33.96 -12.68
N TYR A 197 -28.58 33.54 -12.94
CA TYR A 197 -28.92 32.12 -12.98
C TYR A 197 -28.15 31.35 -14.04
N ARG A 198 -27.94 31.93 -15.22
CA ARG A 198 -27.13 31.30 -16.26
C ARG A 198 -25.71 30.96 -15.80
N ARG A 199 -25.12 31.78 -14.91
CA ARG A 199 -23.75 31.57 -14.40
C ARG A 199 -23.66 30.71 -13.16
N GLU A 200 -24.64 30.81 -12.27
CA GLU A 200 -24.58 30.22 -10.91
C GLU A 200 -25.36 28.91 -10.77
N SER A 201 -26.27 28.59 -11.69
CA SER A 201 -27.08 27.37 -11.60
C SER A 201 -26.35 26.15 -12.13
N LEU A 202 -26.60 24.99 -11.52
CA LEU A 202 -26.08 23.70 -11.97
C LEU A 202 -26.59 23.33 -13.37
N LEU A 203 -27.84 23.70 -13.67
CA LEU A 203 -28.43 23.59 -15.00
C LEU A 203 -29.28 24.82 -15.29
N PHE A 204 -29.13 25.36 -16.49
CA PHE A 204 -29.93 26.47 -17.00
C PHE A 204 -30.44 26.14 -18.40
N VAL A 205 -31.75 26.03 -18.56
CA VAL A 205 -32.42 25.84 -19.85
C VAL A 205 -33.38 26.99 -20.10
N ASP A 206 -33.15 27.74 -21.17
CA ASP A 206 -33.99 28.86 -21.59
C ASP A 206 -34.95 28.45 -22.72
N ASN A 207 -36.03 29.20 -22.85
CA ASN A 207 -37.05 29.04 -23.88
C ASN A 207 -37.72 27.67 -23.92
N LEU A 208 -37.98 27.09 -22.75
CA LEU A 208 -38.66 25.80 -22.62
C LEU A 208 -40.16 25.96 -23.00
N PRO A 209 -40.63 25.39 -24.12
CA PRO A 209 -41.99 25.63 -24.63
C PRO A 209 -42.98 24.66 -23.97
N ILE A 210 -43.61 25.08 -22.87
CA ILE A 210 -44.56 24.23 -22.12
C ILE A 210 -45.90 24.95 -21.96
N ALA A 211 -46.99 24.20 -22.09
CA ALA A 211 -48.35 24.66 -21.80
C ALA A 211 -48.56 24.90 -20.30
N MET A 212 -49.34 25.92 -19.96
CA MET A 212 -49.84 26.10 -18.60
C MET A 212 -50.87 25.00 -18.31
N THR A 213 -50.59 24.12 -17.34
CA THR A 213 -51.62 23.25 -16.73
C THR A 213 -52.51 24.06 -15.80
#